data_AF-A0A925M0J2-F1
#
_entry.id   AF-A0A925M0J2-F1
#
_cell.length_a   1.000
_cell.length_b   1.000
_cell.length_c   1.000
_cell.angle_alpha   90.00
_cell.angle_beta   90.00
_cell.angle_gamma   90.00
#
_symmetry.space_group_name_H-M   'P 1'
#
loop_
_entity.id
_entity.type
_entity.pdbx_description
1 polymer ?
#
loop_
_entity_poly.entity_id
_entity_poly.type
_entity_poly.pdbx_seq_one_letter_code
_entity_poly.pdbx_strand_id
1 'polypeptide(L)'
;MSQTNYDAMSDAELKQYFLKHRGDQTAFQVYLDRINQRPRRIIASPDDPDFDEKVQTAIRQKLEASRSRNRQQANYSNAADG
;
A
#
# COMPACT_ATOMS: atom_id res chain seq x y z
N MET A 1 -9.72 -24.35 17.30
CA MET A 1 -10.10 -23.16 16.52
C MET A 1 -8.86 -22.70 15.78
N SER A 2 -8.84 -22.81 14.45
CA SER A 2 -7.68 -22.40 13.64
C SER A 2 -7.68 -20.89 13.54
N GLN A 3 -6.87 -20.22 14.37
CA GLN A 3 -6.60 -18.80 14.20
C GLN A 3 -5.83 -18.64 12.89
N THR A 4 -6.54 -18.22 11.84
CA THR A 4 -5.91 -17.79 10.59
C THR A 4 -4.94 -16.68 10.94
N ASN A 5 -3.64 -16.89 10.68
CA ASN A 5 -2.60 -15.95 11.08
C ASN A 5 -2.54 -14.79 10.07
N TYR A 6 -3.50 -13.88 10.20
CA TYR A 6 -3.66 -12.69 9.38
C TYR A 6 -2.38 -11.83 9.31
N ASP A 7 -1.58 -11.83 10.38
CA ASP A 7 -0.32 -11.08 10.45
C ASP A 7 0.78 -11.64 9.54
N ALA A 8 0.75 -12.96 9.31
CA ALA A 8 1.71 -13.65 8.43
C ALA A 8 1.40 -13.46 6.94
N MET A 9 0.16 -13.09 6.58
CA MET A 9 -0.26 -12.88 5.19
C MET A 9 0.20 -11.53 4.66
N SER A 10 0.52 -11.46 3.36
CA SER A 10 0.78 -10.17 2.68
C SER A 10 -0.50 -9.32 2.59
N ASP A 11 -0.38 -8.01 2.42
CA ASP A 11 -1.54 -7.11 2.29
C ASP A 11 -2.49 -7.50 1.14
N ALA A 12 -1.94 -7.98 0.02
CA ALA A 12 -2.70 -8.53 -1.10
C ALA A 12 -3.49 -9.80 -0.73
N GLU A 13 -2.88 -10.71 0.02
CA GLU A 13 -3.52 -11.95 0.49
C GLU A 13 -4.63 -11.65 1.49
N LEU A 14 -4.38 -10.74 2.43
CA LEU A 14 -5.37 -10.33 3.42
C LEU A 14 -6.59 -9.68 2.75
N LYS A 15 -6.36 -8.87 1.70
CA LYS A 15 -7.43 -8.26 0.90
C LYS A 15 -8.24 -9.32 0.15
N GLN A 16 -7.59 -10.30 -0.50
CA GLN A 16 -8.29 -11.39 -1.17
C GLN A 16 -9.09 -12.25 -0.18
N TYR A 17 -8.52 -12.54 0.99
CA TYR A 17 -9.19 -13.27 2.05
C TYR A 17 -10.43 -12.54 2.52
N PHE A 18 -10.32 -11.25 2.85
CA PHE A 18 -11.46 -10.41 3.22
C PHE A 18 -12.52 -10.34 2.12
N LEU A 19 -12.13 -10.28 0.83
CA LEU A 19 -13.08 -10.29 -0.28
C LEU A 19 -13.86 -11.60 -0.39
N LYS A 20 -13.24 -12.75 -0.07
CA LYS A 20 -13.90 -14.06 0.01
C LYS A 20 -14.71 -14.25 1.30
N HIS A 21 -14.25 -13.66 2.40
CA HIS A 21 -14.83 -13.79 3.74
C HIS A 21 -15.33 -12.43 4.25
N ARG A 22 -16.23 -11.78 3.49
CA ARG A 22 -16.75 -10.43 3.85
C ARG A 22 -17.49 -10.36 5.18
N GLY A 23 -17.94 -11.49 5.73
CA GLY A 23 -18.59 -11.58 7.04
C GLY A 23 -17.61 -11.73 8.21
N ASP A 24 -16.31 -11.88 7.94
CA ASP A 24 -15.30 -12.07 8.98
C ASP A 24 -14.83 -10.72 9.53
N GLN A 25 -15.42 -10.32 10.66
CA GLN A 25 -15.08 -9.08 11.35
C GLN A 25 -13.62 -9.05 11.85
N THR A 26 -13.03 -10.22 12.12
CA THR A 26 -11.63 -10.32 12.57
C THR A 26 -10.69 -9.96 11.42
N ALA A 27 -10.93 -10.53 10.24
CA ALA A 27 -10.17 -10.19 9.02
C ALA A 27 -10.33 -8.70 8.65
N PHE A 28 -11.53 -8.15 8.82
CA PHE A 28 -11.78 -6.72 8.59
C PHE A 28 -11.01 -5.82 9.56
N GLN A 29 -11.01 -6.15 10.85
CA GLN A 29 -10.25 -5.39 11.85
C GLN A 29 -8.75 -5.42 11.59
N VAL A 30 -8.18 -6.59 11.28
CA VAL A 30 -6.74 -6.69 10.96
C VAL A 30 -6.40 -5.91 9.68
N TYR A 31 -7.28 -5.93 8.68
CA TYR A 31 -7.09 -5.13 7.46
C TYR A 31 -7.13 -3.62 7.74
N LEU A 32 -8.08 -3.16 8.56
CA LEU A 32 -8.19 -1.77 8.97
C LEU A 32 -7.00 -1.33 9.82
N ASP A 33 -6.59 -2.15 10.78
CA ASP A 33 -5.43 -1.90 11.62
C ASP A 33 -4.18 -1.72 10.75
N ARG A 34 -3.92 -2.63 9.80
CA ARG A 34 -2.81 -2.47 8.83
C ARG A 34 -2.88 -1.20 7.99
N ILE A 35 -4.07 -0.77 7.58
CA ILE A 35 -4.25 0.48 6.82
C ILE A 35 -4.01 1.71 7.70
N ASN A 36 -4.41 1.66 8.97
CA ASN A 36 -4.15 2.72 9.94
C ASN A 36 -2.68 2.76 10.40
N GLN A 37 -2.05 1.59 10.54
CA GLN A 37 -0.64 1.39 10.88
C GLN A 37 0.28 1.91 9.76
N ARG A 38 -0.20 1.96 8.51
CA ARG A 38 0.53 2.69 7.46
C ARG A 38 0.36 4.18 7.72
N PRO A 39 1.40 4.91 8.18
CA PRO A 39 1.30 6.35 8.30
C PRO A 39 0.97 6.89 6.91
N ARG A 40 -0.26 7.39 6.74
CA ARG A 40 -0.59 8.20 5.58
C ARG A 40 0.29 9.42 5.72
N ARG A 41 1.39 9.44 4.96
CA ARG A 41 2.32 10.56 4.96
C ARG A 41 1.48 11.78 4.58
N ILE A 42 1.21 12.65 5.56
CA ILE A 42 0.56 13.93 5.31
C ILE A 42 1.53 14.68 4.43
N ILE A 43 1.17 14.80 3.15
CA ILE A 43 2.05 15.41 2.14
C ILE A 43 1.98 16.93 2.18
N ALA A 44 0.85 17.49 2.62
CA ALA A 44 0.64 18.90 2.90
C ALA A 44 -0.60 19.05 3.79
N SER A 45 -0.57 19.97 4.77
CA SER A 45 -1.75 20.38 5.52
C SER A 45 -2.31 21.66 4.92
N PRO A 46 -3.64 21.88 4.90
CA PRO A 46 -4.25 23.08 4.30
C PRO A 46 -3.85 24.41 4.97
N ASP A 47 -3.23 24.34 6.16
CA ASP A 47 -2.69 25.48 6.90
C ASP A 47 -1.22 25.79 6.53
N ASP A 48 -0.58 24.96 5.69
CA ASP A 48 0.79 25.20 5.27
C ASP A 48 0.87 26.41 4.31
N PRO A 49 1.76 27.40 4.56
CA PRO A 49 1.98 28.50 3.62
C PRO A 49 2.49 28.02 2.26
N ASP A 50 3.20 26.89 2.23
CA ASP A 50 3.73 26.24 1.03
C ASP A 50 2.88 25.04 0.57
N PHE A 51 1.58 25.01 0.92
CA PHE A 51 0.69 23.88 0.63
C PHE A 51 0.77 23.44 -0.83
N ASP A 52 0.64 24.38 -1.77
CA ASP A 52 0.62 24.09 -3.20
C ASP A 52 1.93 23.44 -3.68
N GLU A 53 3.07 23.96 -3.22
CA GLU A 53 4.40 23.44 -3.57
C GLU A 53 4.65 22.04 -2.99
N LYS A 54 4.20 21.81 -1.75
CA LYS A 54 4.27 20.50 -1.10
C LYS A 54 3.41 19.46 -1.81
N VAL A 55 2.21 19.83 -2.23
CA VAL A 55 1.31 18.96 -3.03
C VAL A 55 1.94 18.62 -4.37
N GLN A 56 2.45 19.61 -5.11
CA GLN A 56 3.11 19.40 -6.40
C GLN A 56 4.33 18.47 -6.29
N THR A 57 5.17 18.70 -5.28
CA THR A 57 6.37 17.90 -5.03
C THR A 57 6.02 16.47 -4.67
N ALA A 58 5.01 16.26 -3.83
CA ALA A 58 4.56 14.93 -3.45
C ALA A 58 3.95 14.15 -4.62
N ILE A 59 3.20 14.81 -5.51
CA ILE A 59 2.69 14.20 -6.75
C ILE A 59 3.85 13.78 -7.65
N ARG A 60 4.85 14.64 -7.84
CA ARG A 60 6.04 14.36 -8.66
C ARG A 60 6.82 13.16 -8.10
N GLN A 61 7.15 13.17 -6.81
CA GLN A 61 7.84 12.06 -6.15
C GLN A 61 7.08 10.75 -6.27
N LYS A 62 5.75 10.76 -6.13
CA LYS A 62 4.92 9.55 -6.26
C LYS A 62 4.87 9.04 -7.71
N LEU A 63 4.84 9.94 -8.69
CA LEU A 63 4.89 9.58 -10.12
C LEU A 63 6.26 9.00 -10.51
N GLU A 64 7.35 9.55 -9.98
CA GLU A 64 8.69 9.02 -10.21
C GLU A 64 8.91 7.67 -9.51
N ALA A 65 8.45 7.52 -8.27
CA ALA A 65 8.50 6.25 -7.52
C ALA A 65 7.71 5.14 -8.21
N SER A 66 6.56 5.46 -8.81
CA SER A 66 5.76 4.48 -9.57
C SER A 66 6.41 4.11 -10.91
N ARG A 67 7.04 5.07 -11.61
CA ARG A 67 7.83 4.79 -12.84
C ARG A 67 9.06 3.92 -12.58
N SER A 68 9.79 4.17 -11.50
CA SER A 68 10.98 3.40 -11.12
C SER A 68 10.62 1.97 -10.68
N ARG A 69 9.52 1.80 -9.93
CA ARG A 69 9.00 0.46 -9.56
C ARG A 69 8.57 -0.36 -10.78
N ASN A 70 7.97 0.28 -11.79
CA ASN A 70 7.58 -0.36 -13.04
C ASN A 70 8.81 -0.79 -13.86
N ARG A 71 9.87 0.04 -13.94
CA ARG A 71 11.14 -0.36 -14.58
C ARG A 71 11.85 -1.51 -13.86
N GLN A 72 11.83 -1.54 -12.53
CA GLN A 72 12.42 -2.65 -11.78
C GLN A 72 11.67 -3.98 -11.98
N GLN A 73 10.34 -3.93 -12.09
CA GLN A 73 9.54 -5.11 -12.43
C GLN A 73 9.79 -5.59 -13.86
N ALA A 74 9.92 -4.69 -14.84
CA ALA A 74 10.26 -5.04 -16.22
C ALA A 74 11.68 -5.63 -16.34
N ASN A 75 12.65 -5.14 -15.58
CA ASN A 75 14.02 -5.70 -15.63
C ASN A 75 14.12 -7.09 -14.98
N TYR A 76 13.31 -7.40 -13.97
CA TYR A 76 13.34 -8.72 -13.31
C TYR A 76 12.71 -9.82 -14.16
N SER A 77 11.73 -9.50 -15.02
CA SER A 77 11.10 -10.47 -15.92
C SER A 77 11.90 -10.76 -17.19
N ASN A 78 12.89 -9.94 -17.55
CA ASN A 78 13.80 -10.20 -18.68
C ASN A 78 15.08 -10.99 -18.28
N ALA A 79 15.33 -11.20 -16.98
CA ALA A 79 16.53 -11.89 -16.49
C ALA A 79 16.29 -13.37 -16.09
N ALA A 80 15.06 -13.87 -16.24
CA ALA A 80 14.67 -15.24 -15.88
C ALA A 80 14.50 -16.18 -17.09
N ASP A 81 14.79 -15.70 -18.31
CA ASP A 81 14.77 -16.46 -19.56
C ASP A 81 16.13 -16.25 -20.28
N GLY A 82 17.16 -16.94 -19.81
CA GLY A 82 18.53 -16.88 -20.32
C GLY A 82 19.36 -18.06 -19.82
#